data_AF-A0A1N7KHL5-F1
#
_entry.id   AF-A0A1N7KHL5-F1
#
_cell.length_a   1.000
_cell.length_b   1.000
_cell.length_c   1.000
_cell.angle_alpha   90.00
_cell.angle_beta   90.00
_cell.angle_gamma   90.00
#
_symmetry.space_group_name_H-M   'P 1'
#
loop_
_entity.id
_entity.type
_entity.pdbx_description
1 polymer ?
#
loop_
_entity_poly.entity_id
_entity_poly.type
_entity_poly.pdbx_seq_one_letter_code
_entity_poly.pdbx_strand_id
1 'polypeptide(L)'
;MWQLIERDFKAVPDRLVWDREAGIGKARLCEPVAAFAGAIGTKIVQAPPRDPESKGIVERTNGYMKRSFFPGRHFSNPQDVQDQLDEWFSTVANTRTHATLKTRPIDLFRTDQQSMRPLPPYTPTIGIRDLTPWWWTR
;
A
#
# COMPACT_ATOMS: atom_id res chain seq x y z
N MET A 1 -0.85 -6.57 1.41
CA MET A 1 -0.36 -6.09 0.09
C MET A 1 -1.35 -6.37 -1.03
N TRP A 2 -1.73 -7.63 -1.30
CA TRP A 2 -2.66 -7.95 -2.39
C TRP A 2 -3.97 -7.16 -2.33
N GLN A 3 -4.62 -7.09 -1.16
CA GLN A 3 -5.87 -6.35 -0.97
C GLN A 3 -5.75 -4.87 -1.38
N LEU A 4 -4.66 -4.19 -1.06
CA LEU A 4 -4.40 -2.80 -1.47
C LEU A 4 -4.35 -2.66 -3.00
N ILE A 5 -3.66 -3.60 -3.65
CA ILE A 5 -3.49 -3.59 -5.11
C ILE A 5 -4.82 -3.89 -5.80
N GLU A 6 -5.50 -4.94 -5.34
CA GLU A 6 -6.76 -5.41 -5.90
C GLU A 6 -7.91 -4.44 -5.65
N ARG A 7 -8.02 -3.86 -4.45
CA ARG A 7 -9.16 -3.02 -4.05
C ARG A 7 -8.96 -1.55 -4.39
N ASP A 8 -7.79 -1.00 -4.10
CA ASP A 8 -7.59 0.45 -4.14
C ASP A 8 -6.86 0.87 -5.41
N PHE A 9 -5.76 0.19 -5.75
CA PHE A 9 -4.98 0.56 -6.93
C PHE A 9 -5.62 0.09 -8.23
N LYS A 10 -6.34 -1.04 -8.23
CA LYS A 10 -6.96 -1.63 -9.43
C LYS A 10 -5.99 -1.85 -10.62
N ALA A 11 -4.69 -1.78 -10.34
CA ALA A 11 -3.60 -1.88 -11.29
C ALA A 11 -2.31 -2.18 -10.50
N VAL A 12 -1.29 -2.72 -11.16
CA VAL A 12 -0.01 -3.05 -10.54
C VAL A 12 1.01 -1.95 -10.83
N PRO A 13 1.47 -1.21 -9.79
CA PRO A 13 2.52 -0.21 -9.97
C PRO A 13 3.88 -0.87 -10.22
N ASP A 14 4.76 -0.19 -10.95
CA ASP A 14 6.12 -0.69 -11.19
C ASP A 14 6.96 -0.76 -9.91
N ARG A 15 6.66 0.09 -8.91
CA ARG A 15 7.38 0.15 -7.65
C ARG A 15 6.43 0.39 -6.47
N LEU A 16 6.63 -0.38 -5.41
CA LEU A 16 6.03 -0.16 -4.10
C LEU A 16 7.12 0.13 -3.09
N VAL A 17 7.06 1.29 -2.44
CA VAL A 17 8.00 1.63 -1.36
C VAL A 17 7.39 1.22 -0.03
N TRP A 18 8.14 0.47 0.79
CA TRP A 18 7.69 -0.05 2.07
C TRP A 18 8.73 0.18 3.16
N ASP A 19 8.29 0.30 4.41
CA ASP A 19 9.22 0.41 5.55
C ASP A 19 9.88 -0.94 5.87
N ARG A 20 10.97 -0.90 6.63
CA ARG A 20 11.77 -2.05 7.06
C ARG A 20 11.16 -2.75 8.27
N GLU A 21 9.90 -3.13 8.16
CA GLU A 21 9.21 -3.92 9.18
C GLU A 21 9.52 -5.41 9.04
N ALA A 22 9.38 -6.16 10.14
CA ALA A 22 9.77 -7.58 10.19
C ALA A 22 9.03 -8.45 9.16
N GLY A 23 7.77 -8.13 8.85
CA GLY A 23 6.97 -8.84 7.85
C GLY A 23 7.45 -8.64 6.41
N ILE A 24 8.20 -7.57 6.13
CA ILE A 24 8.73 -7.23 4.81
C ILE A 24 10.16 -7.73 4.66
N GLY A 25 10.92 -7.65 5.75
CA GLY A 25 12.35 -7.93 5.80
C GLY A 25 13.13 -6.72 6.32
N LYS A 26 14.37 -6.93 6.77
CA LYS A 26 15.22 -5.85 7.32
C LYS A 26 16.29 -5.37 6.33
N ALA A 27 17.21 -6.28 5.98
CA ALA A 27 18.28 -6.01 5.03
C ALA A 27 17.95 -6.49 3.61
N ARG A 28 17.11 -7.52 3.51
CA ARG A 28 16.58 -8.10 2.28
C ARG A 28 15.10 -8.40 2.51
N LEU A 29 14.33 -8.43 1.43
CA LEU A 29 12.95 -8.88 1.47
C LEU A 29 12.87 -10.32 1.98
N CYS A 30 11.87 -10.63 2.78
CA CYS A 30 11.56 -12.02 3.11
C CYS A 30 11.07 -12.75 1.85
N GLU A 31 11.27 -14.06 1.81
CA GLU A 31 10.95 -14.89 0.64
C GLU A 31 9.49 -14.72 0.16
N PRO A 32 8.45 -14.73 1.03
CA PRO A 32 7.08 -14.52 0.58
C PRO A 32 6.87 -13.16 -0.10
N VAL A 33 7.53 -12.11 0.38
CA VAL A 33 7.40 -10.77 -0.19
C VAL A 33 8.13 -10.65 -1.51
N ALA A 34 9.31 -11.27 -1.64
CA ALA A 34 10.01 -11.35 -2.91
C ALA A 34 9.24 -12.17 -3.96
N ALA A 35 8.67 -13.32 -3.55
CA ALA A 35 7.85 -14.17 -4.41
C ALA A 35 6.58 -13.43 -4.86
N PHE A 36 5.92 -12.72 -3.96
CA PHE A 36 4.79 -11.86 -4.29
C PHE A 36 5.16 -10.79 -5.32
N ALA A 37 6.25 -10.06 -5.08
CA ALA A 37 6.73 -9.02 -5.99
C ALA A 37 6.96 -9.56 -7.40
N GLY A 38 7.61 -10.74 -7.51
CA GLY A 38 7.81 -11.44 -8.78
C GLY A 38 6.50 -11.88 -9.44
N ALA A 39 5.57 -12.44 -8.66
CA ALA A 39 4.30 -12.98 -9.16
C ALA A 39 3.41 -11.91 -9.82
N ILE A 40 3.42 -10.68 -9.31
CA ILE A 40 2.64 -9.57 -9.88
C ILE A 40 3.48 -8.63 -10.75
N GLY A 41 4.79 -8.82 -10.80
CA GLY A 41 5.70 -8.00 -11.61
C GLY A 41 5.94 -6.59 -11.06
N THR A 42 5.86 -6.39 -9.74
CA THR A 42 6.18 -5.12 -9.09
C THR A 42 7.56 -5.16 -8.42
N LYS A 43 8.23 -4.02 -8.27
CA LYS A 43 9.45 -3.91 -7.47
C LYS A 43 9.10 -3.40 -6.07
N ILE A 44 9.29 -4.24 -5.05
CA ILE A 44 9.21 -3.78 -3.65
C ILE A 44 10.56 -3.17 -3.25
N VAL A 45 10.53 -1.90 -2.88
CA VAL A 45 11.70 -1.12 -2.46
C VAL A 45 11.56 -0.81 -0.98
N GLN A 46 12.53 -1.23 -0.19
CA GLN A 46 12.57 -0.85 1.21
C GLN A 46 13.10 0.58 1.32
N ALA A 47 12.41 1.42 2.08
CA ALA A 47 12.86 2.79 2.34
C ALA A 47 14.33 2.76 2.83
N PRO A 48 15.24 3.57 2.23
CA PRO A 48 16.62 3.64 2.67
C PRO A 48 16.69 4.06 4.14
N PRO A 49 17.70 3.59 4.90
CA PRO A 49 17.90 4.10 6.24
C PRO A 49 18.30 5.57 6.13
N ARG A 50 17.61 6.44 6.88
CA ARG A 50 17.80 7.89 6.82
C ARG A 50 17.46 8.50 5.46
N ASP A 51 16.34 8.11 4.87
CA ASP A 51 15.72 8.82 3.75
C ASP A 51 14.73 9.88 4.28
N PRO A 52 15.17 11.15 4.48
CA PRO A 52 14.31 12.20 5.00
C PRO A 52 13.18 12.57 4.04
N GLU A 53 13.30 12.30 2.73
CA GLU A 53 12.27 12.63 1.76
C GLU A 53 11.08 11.68 1.90
N SER A 54 11.33 10.37 1.85
CA SER A 54 10.29 9.35 2.06
C SER A 54 9.67 9.49 3.45
N LYS A 55 10.50 9.72 4.47
CA LYS A 55 10.02 9.95 5.83
C LYS A 55 9.18 11.24 5.94
N GLY A 56 9.59 12.31 5.26
CA GLY A 56 8.87 13.58 5.23
C GLY A 56 7.51 13.48 4.55
N ILE A 57 7.32 12.60 3.56
CA ILE A 57 6.00 12.31 2.98
C ILE A 57 5.10 11.67 4.04
N VAL A 58 5.58 10.62 4.73
CA VAL A 58 4.80 9.92 5.77
C VAL A 58 4.46 10.86 6.93
N GLU A 59 5.44 11.64 7.40
CA GLU A 59 5.23 12.62 8.48
C GLU A 59 4.25 13.72 8.09
N ARG A 60 4.32 14.22 6.86
CA ARG A 60 3.38 15.22 6.36
C ARG A 60 1.96 14.66 6.26
N THR A 61 1.80 13.44 5.76
CA THR A 61 0.50 12.76 5.69
C THR A 61 -0.08 12.52 7.08
N ASN A 62 0.72 12.02 8.02
CA ASN A 62 0.31 11.84 9.42
C ASN A 62 -0.07 13.18 10.08
N GLY A 63 0.73 14.22 9.87
CA GLY A 63 0.44 15.57 10.37
C GLY A 63 -0.85 16.14 9.78
N TYR A 64 -1.13 15.86 8.51
CA TYR A 64 -2.39 16.26 7.86
C TYR A 64 -3.59 15.54 8.49
N MET A 65 -3.52 14.21 8.67
CA MET A 65 -4.59 13.46 9.34
C MET A 65 -4.82 13.97 10.77
N LYS A 66 -3.76 14.22 11.55
CA LYS A 66 -3.86 14.78 12.90
C LYS A 66 -4.56 16.15 12.96
N ARG A 67 -4.41 16.98 11.94
CA ARG A 67 -5.01 18.32 11.90
C ARG A 67 -6.38 18.38 11.23
N SER A 68 -6.71 17.43 10.36
CA SER A 68 -7.92 17.52 9.51
C SER A 68 -8.88 16.35 9.68
N PHE A 69 -8.40 15.17 10.09
CA PHE A 69 -9.23 14.01 10.35
C PHE A 69 -9.54 13.85 11.85
N PHE A 70 -8.55 13.85 12.73
CA PHE A 70 -8.82 13.53 14.14
C PHE A 70 -9.61 14.59 14.95
N PRO A 71 -9.49 15.91 14.71
CA PRO A 71 -10.13 16.89 15.60
C PRO A 71 -11.66 16.77 15.63
N GLY A 72 -12.23 16.69 16.83
CA GLY A 72 -13.67 16.69 17.08
C GLY A 72 -14.42 15.40 16.69
N ARG A 73 -13.72 14.36 16.23
CA ARG A 73 -14.33 13.05 15.94
C ARG A 73 -14.32 12.17 17.18
N HIS A 74 -15.34 11.32 17.28
CA HIS A 74 -15.46 10.28 18.29
C HIS A 74 -15.43 8.91 17.61
N PHE A 75 -14.79 7.95 18.27
CA PHE A 75 -14.63 6.60 17.77
C PHE A 75 -15.12 5.60 18.82
N SER A 76 -15.97 4.68 18.40
CA SER A 76 -16.58 3.67 19.25
C SER A 76 -15.73 2.40 19.35
N ASN A 77 -15.02 2.06 18.27
CA ASN A 77 -14.14 0.90 18.19
C ASN A 77 -13.14 1.06 17.01
N PRO A 78 -12.13 0.19 16.86
CA PRO A 78 -11.16 0.30 15.76
C PRO A 78 -11.75 0.20 14.35
N GLN A 79 -12.83 -0.56 14.15
CA GLN A 79 -13.50 -0.66 12.85
C GLN A 79 -14.18 0.67 12.49
N ASP A 80 -14.83 1.32 13.45
CA ASP A 80 -15.43 2.65 13.29
C ASP A 80 -14.38 3.70 12.90
N VAL A 81 -13.16 3.61 13.42
CA VAL A 81 -12.04 4.47 12.95
C VAL A 81 -11.74 4.23 11.48
N GLN A 82 -11.65 2.97 11.05
CA GLN A 82 -11.35 2.60 9.66
C GLN A 82 -12.47 3.06 8.72
N ASP A 83 -13.73 2.86 9.10
CA ASP A 83 -14.89 3.24 8.29
C ASP A 83 -14.95 4.77 8.12
N GLN A 84 -14.75 5.53 9.20
CA GLN A 84 -14.68 7.00 9.13
C GLN A 84 -13.48 7.50 8.33
N LEU A 85 -12.33 6.80 8.40
CA LEU A 85 -11.15 7.12 7.59
C LEU A 85 -11.43 6.92 6.10
N ASP A 86 -12.02 5.78 5.73
CA ASP A 86 -12.33 5.44 4.34
C ASP A 86 -13.35 6.42 3.74
N GLU A 87 -14.39 6.78 4.51
CA GLU A 87 -15.34 7.83 4.13
C GLU A 87 -14.63 9.16 3.94
N TRP A 88 -13.77 9.57 4.88
CA TRP A 88 -13.07 10.84 4.78
C TRP A 88 -12.08 10.89 3.61
N PHE A 89 -11.38 9.79 3.31
CA PHE A 89 -10.50 9.71 2.15
C PHE A 89 -11.28 9.86 0.85
N SER A 90 -12.41 9.16 0.72
CA SER A 90 -13.23 9.16 -0.50
C SER A 90 -13.96 10.49 -0.72
N THR A 91 -14.39 11.17 0.34
CA THR A 91 -15.24 12.37 0.23
C THR A 91 -14.48 13.70 0.38
N VAL A 92 -13.38 13.72 1.13
CA VAL A 92 -12.65 14.97 1.48
C VAL A 92 -11.20 14.93 1.02
N ALA A 93 -10.42 13.94 1.47
CA ALA A 93 -8.96 14.01 1.31
C ALA A 93 -8.51 13.86 -0.14
N ASN A 94 -9.13 12.94 -0.90
CA ASN A 94 -8.74 12.64 -2.28
C ASN A 94 -9.44 13.55 -3.31
N THR A 95 -10.57 14.15 -2.96
CA THR A 95 -11.39 15.00 -3.84
C THR A 95 -11.08 16.49 -3.72
N ARG A 96 -10.34 16.91 -2.68
CA ARG A 96 -9.94 18.31 -2.53
C ARG A 96 -8.91 18.73 -3.57
N THR A 97 -9.01 19.96 -4.07
CA THR A 97 -7.96 20.55 -4.89
C THR A 97 -6.78 20.98 -4.01
N HIS A 98 -5.60 20.45 -4.28
CA HIS A 98 -4.40 20.80 -3.53
C HIS A 98 -3.90 22.20 -3.92
N ALA A 99 -3.65 23.06 -2.94
CA ALA A 99 -3.28 24.46 -3.19
C ALA A 99 -1.98 24.62 -4.01
N THR A 100 -1.01 23.72 -3.78
CA THR A 100 0.29 23.73 -4.48
C THR A 100 0.21 23.08 -5.87
N LEU A 101 -0.50 21.95 -5.99
CA LEU A 101 -0.55 21.18 -7.24
C LEU A 101 -1.66 21.66 -8.18
N LYS A 102 -2.58 22.51 -7.68
CA LYS A 102 -3.78 23.02 -8.39
C LYS A 102 -4.67 21.93 -9.00
N THR A 103 -4.54 20.70 -8.51
CA THR A 103 -5.29 19.53 -8.97
C THR A 103 -5.71 18.67 -7.77
N ARG A 104 -6.63 17.74 -8.01
CA ARG A 104 -7.13 16.81 -6.99
C ARG A 104 -6.26 15.54 -6.99
N PRO A 105 -5.87 15.02 -5.81
CA PRO A 105 -5.10 13.77 -5.73
C PRO A 105 -5.73 12.61 -6.51
N ILE A 106 -7.06 12.48 -6.49
CA ILE A 106 -7.77 11.41 -7.21
C ILE A 106 -7.59 11.47 -8.74
N ASP A 107 -7.44 12.68 -9.30
CA ASP A 107 -7.27 12.84 -10.74
C ASP A 107 -5.84 12.51 -11.18
N LEU A 108 -4.85 12.95 -10.39
CA LEU A 108 -3.45 12.57 -10.60
C LEU A 108 -3.28 11.06 -10.46
N PHE A 109 -3.86 10.48 -9.41
CA PHE A 109 -3.80 9.04 -9.21
C PHE A 109 -4.43 8.27 -10.38
N ARG A 110 -5.58 8.71 -10.88
CA ARG A 110 -6.22 8.09 -12.06
C ARG A 110 -5.31 8.18 -13.30
N THR A 111 -4.60 9.29 -13.48
CA THR A 111 -3.65 9.46 -14.59
C THR A 111 -2.49 8.47 -14.46
N ASP A 112 -1.89 8.38 -13.27
CA ASP A 112 -0.81 7.42 -13.01
C ASP A 112 -1.29 5.97 -13.16
N GLN A 113 -2.48 5.65 -12.66
CA GLN A 113 -3.09 4.32 -12.74
C GLN A 113 -3.23 3.83 -14.19
N GLN A 114 -3.51 4.72 -15.14
CA GLN A 114 -3.59 4.37 -16.57
C GLN A 114 -2.25 3.95 -17.18
N SER A 115 -1.14 4.37 -16.56
CA SER A 115 0.22 3.97 -16.97
C SER A 115 0.72 2.69 -16.26
N MET A 116 0.00 2.24 -15.23
CA MET A 116 0.32 1.03 -14.48
C MET A 116 -0.06 -0.24 -15.26
N ARG A 117 0.49 -1.38 -14.83
CA ARG A 117 0.19 -2.67 -15.46
C ARG A 117 -1.21 -3.14 -15.05
N PRO A 118 -1.91 -3.90 -15.90
CA PRO A 118 -3.18 -4.50 -15.51
C PRO A 118 -3.00 -5.48 -14.35
N LEU A 119 -4.06 -5.67 -13.56
CA LEU A 119 -4.08 -6.74 -12.55
C LEU A 119 -3.93 -8.11 -13.22
N PRO A 120 -3.24 -9.06 -12.57
CA PRO A 120 -3.27 -10.45 -13.02
C PRO A 120 -4.70 -11.00 -12.94
N PRO A 121 -5.08 -11.94 -13.82
CA PRO A 121 -6.45 -12.48 -13.89
C PRO A 121 -6.85 -13.32 -12.67
N TYR A 122 -5.89 -13.68 -11.82
CA TYR A 122 -6.12 -14.43 -10.59
C TYR A 122 -5.22 -13.91 -9.47
N THR A 123 -5.67 -14.13 -8.23
CA THR A 123 -4.88 -13.83 -7.03
C THR A 123 -3.55 -14.59 -7.09
N PRO A 124 -2.40 -13.92 -6.92
CA PRO A 124 -1.10 -14.58 -6.92
C PRO A 124 -1.03 -15.57 -5.76
N THR A 125 -0.70 -16.83 -6.06
CA THR A 125 -0.38 -17.82 -5.04
C THR A 125 1.02 -17.53 -4.50
N ILE A 126 1.11 -17.09 -3.25
CA ILE A 126 2.38 -16.77 -2.57
C ILE A 126 2.60 -17.85 -1.51
N GLY A 127 3.66 -18.64 -1.66
CA GLY A 127 4.00 -19.69 -0.70
C GLY A 127 4.96 -20.72 -1.27
N ILE A 128 5.70 -21.38 -0.36
CA ILE A 128 6.50 -22.56 -0.68
C ILE A 128 5.53 -23.61 -1.24
N ARG A 129 5.87 -24.16 -2.40
CA ARG A 129 5.24 -25.38 -2.88
C ARG A 129 5.56 -26.42 -1.80
N ASP A 130 4.58 -26.84 -1.00
CA ASP A 130 4.72 -28.01 -0.14
C ASP A 130 5.01 -29.20 -1.07
N LEU A 131 6.27 -29.38 -1.42
CA LEU A 131 6.80 -30.66 -1.80
C LEU A 131 6.85 -31.40 -0.46
N THR A 132 5.71 -31.91 0.00
CA THR A 132 5.74 -33.06 0.88
C THR A 132 6.62 -34.08 0.16
N PRO A 133 7.80 -34.41 0.69
CA PRO A 133 8.60 -35.42 0.06
C PRO A 133 7.79 -36.71 0.09
N TRP A 134 7.75 -37.43 -1.02
CA TRP A 134 7.03 -38.69 -1.19
C TRP A 134 7.39 -39.78 -0.15
N TRP A 135 8.39 -39.54 0.71
CA TRP A 135 8.87 -40.45 1.75
C TRP A 135 8.18 -40.31 3.13
N TRP A 136 7.16 -39.46 3.29
CA TRP A 136 6.41 -39.30 4.56
C TRP A 136 5.13 -40.18 4.71
N THR A 137 4.95 -41.19 3.85
CA THR A 137 3.84 -42.17 3.95
C THR A 137 4.30 -43.62 3.83
N ARG A 138 5.33 -44.00 4.60
CA ARG A 138 5.65 -45.42 4.78
C ARG A 138 6.01 -45.74 6.23
#